data_AF-A0A7S0PJL1-F1
#
_entry.id   AF-A0A7S0PJL1-F1
#
_cell.length_a   1.000
_cell.length_b   1.000
_cell.length_c   1.000
_cell.angle_alpha   90.00
_cell.angle_beta   90.00
_cell.angle_gamma   90.00
#
_symmetry.space_group_name_H-M   'P 1'
#
loop_
_entity.id
_entity.type
_entity.pdbx_description
1 polymer ?
#
loop_
_entity_poly.entity_id
_entity_poly.type
_entity_poly.pdbx_seq_one_letter_code
_entity_poly.pdbx_strand_id
1 'polypeptide(L)'
;MNPTTIRPTFILRQTTGILRKTMFSTQPPAADRLRCIFEEYRQQNYSQELPSRFRKEMVQAMLRRSQRHDSRIHLEEVRRVLANIGASEKISQEELHEIFHGDDGVDVKQMIMYL
;
A
#
# COMPACT_ATOMS: atom_id res chain seq x y z
N MET A 1 -10.08 22.65 56.49
CA MET A 1 -10.05 22.90 55.03
C MET A 1 -9.04 21.93 54.42
N ASN A 2 -9.41 21.33 53.29
CA ASN A 2 -9.05 19.96 52.86
C ASN A 2 -7.54 19.64 52.71
N PRO A 3 -7.11 18.42 53.08
CA PRO A 3 -5.78 17.88 52.75
C PRO A 3 -5.74 17.40 51.29
N THR A 4 -4.68 17.74 50.57
CA THR A 4 -4.46 17.36 49.17
C THR A 4 -4.09 15.87 49.08
N THR A 5 -5.04 15.09 48.59
CA THR A 5 -4.95 13.65 48.31
C THR A 5 -3.84 13.31 47.31
N ILE A 6 -2.95 12.41 47.72
CA ILE A 6 -2.05 11.64 46.86
C ILE A 6 -2.90 10.70 45.99
N ARG A 7 -2.64 10.68 44.68
CA ARG A 7 -3.06 9.58 43.80
C ARG A 7 -1.83 8.91 43.19
N PRO A 8 -1.52 7.66 43.54
CA PRO A 8 -0.71 6.80 42.68
C PRO A 8 -1.63 6.18 41.61
N THR A 9 -1.04 5.62 40.55
CA THR A 9 -1.44 4.36 39.86
C THR A 9 -1.15 4.42 38.35
N PHE A 10 -0.22 3.55 37.93
CA PHE A 10 -0.17 2.65 36.75
C PHE A 10 -0.88 3.10 35.44
N ILE A 11 -0.35 2.87 34.23
CA ILE A 11 -0.21 1.53 33.61
C ILE A 11 0.91 1.55 32.54
N LEU A 12 1.83 0.60 32.67
CA LEU A 12 2.69 0.09 31.60
C LEU A 12 1.80 -0.50 30.50
N ARG A 13 1.73 0.13 29.32
CA ARG A 13 1.06 -0.47 28.16
C ARG A 13 2.11 -0.83 27.13
N GLN A 14 2.62 -2.07 27.25
CA GLN A 14 3.22 -2.77 26.13
C GLN A 14 2.14 -2.94 25.06
N THR A 15 2.20 -2.14 24.00
CA THR A 15 1.49 -2.48 22.77
C THR A 15 2.46 -3.29 21.94
N THR A 16 2.42 -4.61 22.13
CA THR A 16 2.77 -5.57 21.09
C THR A 16 1.95 -5.22 19.86
N GLY A 17 2.56 -4.50 18.93
CA GLY A 17 2.03 -4.25 17.60
C GLY A 17 1.82 -5.60 16.94
N ILE A 18 0.57 -6.03 16.95
CA ILE A 18 0.02 -7.22 16.30
C ILE A 18 0.65 -7.38 14.92
N LEU A 19 1.51 -8.39 14.77
CA LEU A 19 1.86 -8.97 13.48
C LEU A 19 0.54 -9.44 12.85
N ARG A 20 -0.08 -8.59 12.04
CA ARG A 20 -1.14 -9.01 11.12
C ARG A 20 -0.50 -9.84 10.02
N LYS A 21 -0.16 -11.10 10.34
CA LYS A 21 -0.12 -12.16 9.33
C LYS A 21 -1.57 -12.39 8.92
N THR A 22 -2.04 -11.63 7.93
CA THR A 22 -3.31 -11.93 7.27
C THR A 22 -3.17 -13.29 6.62
N MET A 23 -3.99 -14.22 7.11
CA MET A 23 -4.14 -15.57 6.60
C MET A 23 -4.51 -15.54 5.12
N PHE A 24 -3.92 -16.49 4.38
CA PHE A 24 -4.20 -16.89 3.01
C PHE A 24 -5.60 -16.51 2.52
N SER A 25 -5.66 -15.50 1.66
CA SER A 25 -6.82 -15.23 0.81
C SER A 25 -6.56 -15.85 -0.55
N THR A 26 -7.56 -16.47 -1.15
CA THR A 26 -7.57 -16.97 -2.53
C THR A 26 -7.56 -15.82 -3.54
N GLN A 27 -6.58 -14.92 -3.45
CA GLN A 27 -6.21 -14.01 -4.54
C GLN A 27 -5.10 -14.68 -5.36
N PRO A 28 -4.97 -14.40 -6.66
CA PRO A 28 -3.84 -14.91 -7.43
C PRO A 28 -2.55 -14.53 -6.67
N PRO A 29 -1.59 -15.45 -6.53
CA PRO A 29 -0.37 -15.22 -5.75
C PRO A 29 0.35 -13.93 -6.16
N ALA A 30 0.19 -13.51 -7.41
CA ALA A 30 0.65 -12.23 -7.95
C ALA A 30 0.03 -11.00 -7.26
N ALA A 31 -1.27 -10.99 -6.97
CA ALA A 31 -1.96 -9.86 -6.33
C ALA A 31 -1.49 -9.61 -4.90
N ASP A 32 -1.30 -10.69 -4.14
CA ASP A 32 -0.73 -10.61 -2.79
C ASP A 32 0.74 -10.16 -2.84
N ARG A 33 1.51 -10.61 -3.83
CA ARG A 33 2.89 -10.12 -4.06
C ARG A 33 2.92 -8.62 -4.32
N LEU A 34 2.05 -8.12 -5.21
CA LEU A 34 1.97 -6.70 -5.52
C LEU A 34 1.68 -5.88 -4.26
N ARG A 35 0.76 -6.35 -3.42
CA ARG A 35 0.41 -5.70 -2.15
C ARG A 35 1.58 -5.74 -1.16
N CYS A 36 2.27 -6.87 -1.04
CA CYS A 36 3.45 -6.99 -0.19
C CYS A 36 4.56 -6.03 -0.61
N ILE A 37 4.81 -5.87 -1.91
CA ILE A 37 5.80 -4.92 -2.45
C ILE A 37 5.49 -3.49 -2.01
N PHE A 38 4.24 -3.05 -2.19
CA PHE A 38 3.83 -1.70 -1.78
C PHE A 38 3.88 -1.52 -0.27
N GLU A 39 3.49 -2.53 0.50
CA GLU A 39 3.54 -2.50 1.96
C GLU A 39 4.98 -2.45 2.49
N GLU A 40 5.90 -3.23 1.91
CA GLU A 40 7.33 -3.16 2.22
C GLU A 40 7.89 -1.77 1.94
N TYR A 41 7.59 -1.21 0.76
CA TYR A 41 8.04 0.13 0.38
C TYR A 41 7.45 1.21 1.30
N ARG A 42 6.16 1.10 1.66
CA ARG A 42 5.48 1.97 2.61
C ARG A 42 6.12 1.90 3.99
N GLN A 43 6.43 0.72 4.49
CA GLN A 43 7.09 0.56 5.80
C GLN A 43 8.50 1.15 5.81
N GLN A 44 9.22 1.09 4.69
CA GLN A 44 10.57 1.66 4.61
C GLN A 44 10.58 3.18 4.44
N ASN A 45 9.67 3.74 3.63
CA ASN A 45 9.72 5.15 3.21
C ASN A 45 8.64 6.04 3.86
N TYR A 46 7.54 5.44 4.32
CA TYR A 46 6.36 6.12 4.85
C TYR A 46 5.98 5.61 6.26
N SER A 47 6.93 5.05 7.02
CA SER A 47 6.70 4.45 8.36
C SER A 47 6.01 5.39 9.35
N GLN A 48 6.31 6.68 9.28
CA GLN A 48 5.77 7.72 10.16
C GLN A 48 4.57 8.47 9.55
N GLU A 49 4.18 8.14 8.32
CA GLU A 49 3.13 8.85 7.59
C GLU A 49 1.80 8.10 7.60
N LEU A 50 0.71 8.85 7.47
CA LEU A 50 -0.62 8.26 7.38
C LEU A 50 -0.74 7.39 6.10
N PRO A 51 -1.35 6.20 6.16
CA PRO A 51 -1.57 5.35 4.99
C PRO A 51 -2.30 6.07 3.84
N SER A 52 -3.13 7.06 4.14
CA SER A 52 -3.83 7.89 3.16
C SER A 52 -2.90 8.79 2.34
N ARG A 53 -1.76 9.24 2.91
CA ARG A 53 -0.77 10.02 2.18
C ARG A 53 -0.01 9.15 1.18
N PHE A 54 0.45 7.97 1.62
CA PHE A 54 1.10 6.99 0.75
C PHE A 54 0.25 6.67 -0.49
N ARG A 55 -1.03 6.33 -0.29
CA ARG A 55 -1.98 6.05 -1.38
C ARG A 55 -2.11 7.22 -2.35
N LYS A 56 -2.24 8.44 -1.83
CA LYS A 56 -2.35 9.64 -2.66
C LYS A 56 -1.09 9.85 -3.49
N GLU A 57 0.09 9.73 -2.90
CA GLU A 57 1.37 9.91 -3.62
C GLU A 57 1.53 8.85 -4.72
N MET A 58 1.24 7.58 -4.43
CA MET A 58 1.34 6.51 -5.42
C MET A 58 0.34 6.69 -6.57
N VAL A 59 -0.93 6.97 -6.25
CA VAL A 59 -1.97 7.23 -7.26
C VAL A 59 -1.61 8.48 -8.08
N GLN A 60 -1.12 9.55 -7.44
CA GLN A 60 -0.68 10.74 -8.16
C GLN A 60 0.54 10.45 -9.05
N ALA A 61 1.49 9.64 -8.61
CA ALA A 61 2.64 9.27 -9.44
C ALA A 61 2.20 8.54 -10.72
N MET A 62 1.22 7.64 -10.60
CA MET A 62 0.63 6.91 -11.72
C MET A 62 -0.23 7.81 -12.63
N LEU A 63 -1.04 8.70 -12.05
CA LEU A 63 -1.94 9.60 -12.79
C LEU A 63 -1.22 10.78 -13.44
N ARG A 64 -0.18 11.35 -12.80
CA ARG A 64 0.59 12.47 -13.37
C ARG A 64 1.17 12.15 -14.74
N ARG A 65 1.42 10.88 -15.01
CA ARG A 65 1.99 10.40 -16.27
C ARG A 65 0.96 9.78 -17.20
N SER A 66 -0.20 9.36 -16.69
CA SER A 66 -1.34 9.01 -17.52
C SER A 66 -1.88 10.29 -18.16
N GLN A 67 -1.59 10.51 -19.44
CA GLN A 67 -2.06 11.68 -20.19
C GLN A 67 -3.60 11.71 -20.37
N ARG A 68 -4.32 10.66 -19.94
CA ARG A 68 -5.76 10.54 -20.09
C ARG A 68 -6.48 10.92 -18.80
N HIS A 69 -7.45 11.82 -18.92
CA HIS A 69 -8.37 12.23 -17.85
C HIS A 69 -9.39 11.14 -17.42
N ASP A 70 -9.21 9.89 -17.86
CA ASP A 70 -10.20 8.82 -17.73
C ASP A 70 -10.22 8.11 -16.37
N SER A 71 -9.50 8.60 -15.34
CA SER A 71 -9.38 7.94 -14.04
C SER A 71 -8.88 6.47 -14.12
N ARG A 72 -8.29 6.09 -15.25
CA ARG A 72 -7.67 4.80 -15.53
C ARG A 72 -6.16 4.97 -15.55
N ILE A 73 -5.48 4.03 -14.90
CA ILE A 73 -4.03 3.93 -14.81
C ILE A 73 -3.59 2.83 -15.77
N HIS A 74 -2.78 3.16 -16.77
CA HIS A 74 -2.21 2.16 -17.67
C HIS A 74 -1.24 1.23 -16.91
N LEU A 75 -1.18 -0.06 -17.27
CA LEU A 75 -0.24 -1.01 -16.65
C LEU A 75 1.22 -0.56 -16.79
N GLU A 76 1.55 0.13 -17.89
CA GLU A 76 2.88 0.70 -18.09
C GLU A 76 3.25 1.69 -16.98
N GLU A 77 2.30 2.52 -16.53
CA GLU A 77 2.53 3.47 -15.43
C GLU A 77 2.70 2.75 -14.09
N VAL A 78 1.97 1.65 -13.87
CA VAL A 78 2.17 0.78 -12.70
C VAL A 78 3.58 0.21 -12.70
N ARG A 79 4.05 -0.33 -13.84
CA ARG A 79 5.42 -0.85 -13.99
C ARG A 79 6.47 0.21 -13.75
N ARG A 80 6.25 1.43 -14.25
CA ARG A 80 7.17 2.55 -14.04
C ARG A 80 7.25 2.93 -12.56
N VAL A 81 6.12 2.97 -11.84
CA VAL A 81 6.13 3.19 -10.39
C VAL A 81 6.86 2.05 -9.67
N LEU A 82 6.59 0.80 -10.04
CA LEU A 82 7.30 -0.36 -9.50
C LEU A 82 8.83 -0.27 -9.74
N ALA A 83 9.26 0.17 -10.93
CA ALA A 83 10.67 0.42 -11.22
C ALA A 83 11.24 1.56 -10.37
N ASN A 84 10.51 2.66 -10.21
CA ASN A 84 10.95 3.81 -9.40
C ASN A 84 11.11 3.47 -7.92
N ILE A 85 10.30 2.54 -7.38
CA ILE A 85 10.43 2.07 -5.99
C ILE A 85 11.41 0.91 -5.84
N GLY A 86 12.08 0.47 -6.92
CA GLY A 86 13.06 -0.62 -6.90
C GLY A 86 12.46 -2.03 -6.85
N ALA A 87 11.22 -2.19 -7.33
CA ALA A 87 10.47 -3.45 -7.33
C ALA A 87 10.14 -3.99 -8.73
N SER A 88 10.79 -3.48 -9.79
CA SER A 88 10.59 -3.94 -11.17
C SER A 88 10.88 -5.43 -11.38
N GLU A 89 11.78 -6.00 -10.58
CA GLU A 89 12.15 -7.43 -10.67
C GLU A 89 11.31 -8.32 -9.75
N LYS A 90 10.50 -7.74 -8.86
CA LYS A 90 9.69 -8.49 -7.89
C LYS A 90 8.36 -8.99 -8.46
N ILE A 91 7.93 -8.45 -9.62
CA ILE A 91 6.70 -8.84 -10.28
C ILE A 91 6.85 -8.76 -11.80
N SER A 92 6.44 -9.82 -12.51
CA SER A 92 6.54 -9.86 -13.97
C SER A 92 5.38 -9.11 -14.65
N GLN A 93 5.54 -8.82 -15.94
CA GLN A 93 4.45 -8.24 -16.74
C GLN A 93 3.25 -9.19 -16.82
N GLU A 94 3.50 -10.49 -16.97
CA GLU A 94 2.46 -11.52 -17.03
C GLU A 94 1.67 -11.58 -15.73
N GLU A 95 2.35 -11.48 -14.58
CA GLU A 95 1.72 -11.39 -13.26
C GLU A 95 0.84 -10.14 -13.14
N LEU A 96 1.28 -8.98 -13.66
CA LEU A 96 0.45 -7.78 -13.69
C LEU A 96 -0.79 -7.95 -14.58
N HIS A 97 -0.64 -8.57 -15.75
CA HIS A 97 -1.79 -8.91 -16.60
C HIS A 97 -2.73 -9.90 -15.89
N GLU A 98 -2.23 -10.87 -15.14
CA GLU A 98 -3.05 -11.80 -14.35
C GLU A 98 -3.86 -11.07 -13.27
N ILE A 99 -3.23 -10.14 -12.54
CA ILE A 99 -3.89 -9.34 -11.48
C ILE A 99 -5.04 -8.50 -12.06
N PHE A 100 -4.81 -7.91 -13.23
CA PHE A 100 -5.76 -7.01 -13.88
C PHE A 100 -6.59 -7.71 -14.97
N HIS A 101 -6.62 -9.04 -14.98
CA HIS A 101 -7.40 -9.87 -15.90
C HIS A 101 -7.18 -9.55 -17.40
N GLY A 102 -5.97 -9.11 -17.75
CA GLY A 102 -5.57 -8.78 -19.11
C GLY A 102 -5.98 -7.39 -19.61
N ASP A 103 -6.61 -6.56 -18.79
CA ASP A 103 -6.91 -5.16 -19.17
C ASP A 103 -5.61 -4.35 -19.23
N ASP A 104 -5.46 -3.46 -20.22
CA ASP A 104 -4.32 -2.56 -20.37
C ASP A 104 -4.37 -1.36 -19.40
N GLY A 105 -5.47 -1.21 -18.66
CA GLY A 105 -5.67 -0.16 -17.67
C GLY A 105 -6.46 -0.61 -16.44
N VAL A 106 -6.18 0.05 -15.33
CA VAL A 106 -6.76 -0.26 -14.03
C VAL A 106 -7.45 0.98 -13.51
N ASP A 107 -8.69 0.85 -13.04
CA ASP A 107 -9.38 1.93 -12.36
C ASP A 107 -8.62 2.34 -11.09
N VAL A 108 -8.50 3.65 -10.84
CA VAL A 108 -7.85 4.16 -9.62
C VAL A 108 -8.44 3.54 -8.35
N LYS A 109 -9.75 3.31 -8.33
CA LYS A 109 -10.43 2.65 -7.20
C LYS A 109 -9.92 1.23 -6.96
N GLN A 110 -9.71 0.48 -8.03
CA GLN A 110 -9.17 -0.87 -7.96
C GLN A 110 -7.69 -0.84 -7.54
N MET A 111 -6.89 0.09 -8.09
CA MET A 111 -5.50 0.28 -7.70
C MET A 111 -5.33 0.56 -6.19
N ILE A 112 -6.20 1.39 -5.61
CA ILE A 112 -6.18 1.70 -4.17
C ILE A 112 -6.36 0.45 -3.29
N MET A 113 -6.98 -0.63 -3.79
CA MET A 113 -7.12 -1.88 -3.03
C MET A 113 -5.77 -2.58 -2.80
N TYR A 114 -4.75 -2.29 -3.62
CA TYR A 114 -3.41 -2.86 -3.53
C TYR A 114 -2.40 -1.95 -2.80
N LEU A 115 -2.81 -0.74 -2.39
CA LEU A 115 -1.99 0.29 -1.71
C LEU A 115 -2.38 0.49 -0.23
#